data_AF-A0A392NBU0-F1
#
_entry.id   AF-A0A392NBU0-F1
#
_cell.length_a   1.000
_cell.length_b   1.000
_cell.length_c   1.000
_cell.angle_alpha   90.00
_cell.angle_beta   90.00
_cell.angle_gamma   90.00
#
_symmetry.space_group_name_H-M   'P 1'
#
loop_
_entity.id
_entity.type
_entity.pdbx_description
1 polymer ?
#
loop_
_entity_poly.entity_id
_entity_poly.type
_entity_poly.pdbx_seq_one_letter_code
_entity_poly.pdbx_strand_id
1 'polypeptide(L)'
;VLVTGYFHNDYQHLAKSNLVCVCGEASVPVEIVQVGVYRCWLSPHSPGFVNLYLSFDGHKPISQVVNFEYRTPILHDPAASMEESYNWIEFRLQMRLSNLLFTTPKTIDVFSSKVSPTALKETK
;
A
#
# COMPACT_ATOMS: atom_id res chain seq x y z
N VAL A 1 -2.90 9.37 -3.61
CA VAL A 1 -1.58 9.63 -2.98
C VAL A 1 -1.62 9.21 -1.52
N LEU A 2 -0.54 8.60 -1.02
CA LEU A 2 -0.35 8.33 0.41
C LEU A 2 0.77 9.22 0.93
N VAL A 3 0.50 9.93 2.03
CA VAL A 3 1.47 10.75 2.75
C VAL A 3 1.67 10.13 4.12
N THR A 4 2.92 10.01 4.55
CA THR A 4 3.27 9.45 5.85
C THR A 4 4.04 10.45 6.69
N GLY A 5 3.82 10.44 8.00
CA GLY A 5 4.47 11.35 8.93
C GLY A 5 3.73 11.42 10.25
N TYR A 6 4.41 11.86 11.31
CA TYR A 6 3.84 11.95 12.65
C TYR A 6 3.82 13.40 13.12
N PHE A 7 2.76 13.75 13.84
CA PHE A 7 2.74 14.99 14.60
C PHE A 7 3.72 14.88 15.78
N HIS A 8 4.34 16.01 16.11
CA HIS A 8 5.10 16.13 17.35
C HIS A 8 4.20 15.80 18.56
N ASN A 9 4.80 15.37 19.68
CA ASN A 9 4.06 14.91 20.85
C ASN A 9 3.02 15.94 21.34
N ASP A 10 3.40 17.21 21.38
CA ASP A 10 2.52 18.32 21.79
C ASP A 10 1.30 18.51 20.86
N TYR A 11 1.37 17.99 19.64
CA TYR A 11 0.34 18.12 18.60
C TYR A 11 -0.31 16.78 18.22
N GLN A 12 -0.10 15.70 18.98
CA GLN A 12 -0.71 14.40 18.67
C GLN A 12 -2.25 14.45 18.64
N HIS A 13 -2.85 15.34 19.42
CA HIS A 13 -4.30 15.55 19.43
C HIS A 13 -4.83 16.03 18.06
N LEU A 14 -3.99 16.67 17.24
CA LEU A 14 -4.35 17.12 15.89
C LEU A 14 -4.27 16.01 14.84
N ALA A 15 -3.73 14.85 15.16
CA ALA A 15 -3.57 13.75 14.20
C ALA A 15 -4.89 13.22 13.64
N LYS A 16 -6.02 13.52 14.30
CA LYS A 16 -7.39 13.18 13.90
C LYS A 16 -8.23 14.38 13.47
N SER A 17 -7.63 15.56 13.35
CA SER A 17 -8.31 16.76 12.89
C SER A 17 -8.56 16.71 11.38
N ASN A 18 -9.50 17.54 10.92
CA ASN A 18 -9.76 17.71 9.49
C ASN A 18 -8.52 18.29 8.81
N LEU A 19 -7.91 17.49 7.95
CA LEU A 19 -6.76 17.85 7.15
C LEU A 19 -7.15 17.94 5.69
N VAL A 20 -6.46 18.80 4.97
CA VAL A 20 -6.51 18.87 3.51
C VAL A 20 -5.13 18.64 2.93
N CYS A 21 -5.10 18.06 1.74
CA CYS A 21 -3.92 17.90 0.93
C CYS A 21 -3.99 18.90 -0.20
N VAL A 22 -3.00 19.77 -0.25
CA VAL A 22 -2.87 20.79 -1.28
C VAL A 22 -1.96 20.24 -2.36
N CYS A 23 -2.42 20.26 -3.60
CA CYS A 23 -1.70 19.83 -4.79
C CYS A 23 -1.84 20.92 -5.86
N GLY A 24 -0.80 21.75 -6.03
CA GLY A 24 -0.88 22.98 -6.81
C GLY A 24 -1.95 23.91 -6.24
N GLU A 25 -2.94 24.27 -7.06
CA GLU A 25 -4.07 25.12 -6.68
C GLU A 25 -5.26 24.34 -6.11
N ALA A 26 -5.22 23.01 -6.12
CA ALA A 26 -6.31 22.17 -5.64
C ALA A 26 -6.10 21.80 -4.17
N SER A 27 -7.17 21.83 -3.39
CA SER A 27 -7.20 21.37 -1.99
C SER A 27 -8.25 20.27 -1.85
N VAL A 28 -7.83 19.09 -1.39
CA VAL A 28 -8.70 17.92 -1.25
C VAL A 28 -8.72 17.41 0.18
N PRO A 29 -9.86 16.91 0.68
CA PRO A 29 -9.93 16.35 2.02
C PRO A 29 -9.04 15.11 2.14
N VAL A 30 -8.42 14.96 3.30
CA VAL A 30 -7.57 13.82 3.64
C VAL A 30 -8.39 12.77 4.38
N GLU A 31 -8.24 11.53 3.96
CA GLU A 31 -8.73 10.37 4.70
C GLU A 31 -7.61 9.78 5.56
N ILE A 32 -7.87 9.61 6.85
CA ILE A 32 -6.90 9.03 7.79
C ILE A 32 -7.04 7.51 7.74
N VAL A 33 -6.08 6.84 7.12
CA VAL A 33 -6.04 5.37 7.02
C VAL A 33 -5.65 4.77 8.36
N GLN A 34 -4.62 5.34 8.99
CA GLN A 34 -4.18 5.05 10.36
C GLN A 34 -3.36 6.23 10.87
N VAL A 35 -2.99 6.22 12.15
CA VAL A 35 -2.11 7.27 12.71
C VAL A 35 -0.81 7.33 11.91
N GLY A 36 -0.56 8.50 11.34
CA GLY A 36 0.61 8.80 10.53
C GLY A 36 0.56 8.33 9.07
N VAL A 37 -0.60 7.86 8.58
CA VAL A 37 -0.83 7.52 7.16
C VAL A 37 -2.10 8.20 6.66
N TYR A 38 -1.92 9.07 5.68
CA TYR A 38 -2.92 9.99 5.16
C TYR A 38 -3.14 9.73 3.67
N ARG A 39 -4.39 9.46 3.28
CA ARG A 39 -4.78 9.20 1.89
C ARG A 39 -5.48 10.40 1.29
N CYS A 40 -5.05 10.77 0.09
CA CYS A 40 -5.59 11.91 -0.65
C CYS A 40 -5.97 11.45 -2.06
N TRP A 41 -7.18 11.77 -2.49
CA TRP A 41 -7.68 11.51 -3.83
C TRP A 41 -7.50 12.77 -4.67
N LEU A 42 -6.48 12.78 -5.51
CA LEU A 42 -6.19 13.93 -6.37
C LEU A 42 -7.00 13.83 -7.67
N SER A 43 -7.47 14.98 -8.14
CA SER A 43 -8.13 15.08 -9.44
C SER A 43 -7.11 14.92 -10.59
N PRO A 44 -7.58 14.50 -11.78
CA PRO A 44 -6.79 14.56 -13.00
C PRO A 44 -6.28 16.00 -13.24
N HIS A 45 -5.04 16.12 -13.70
CA HIS A 45 -4.40 17.40 -13.98
C HIS A 45 -3.56 17.28 -15.26
N SER A 46 -3.26 18.41 -15.89
CA SER A 46 -2.31 18.45 -17.01
C SER A 46 -0.91 17.98 -16.57
N PRO A 47 -0.10 17.41 -17.48
CA PRO A 47 1.25 17.01 -17.15
C PRO A 47 2.11 18.20 -16.65
N GLY A 48 2.94 17.96 -15.64
CA GLY A 48 3.81 18.96 -15.05
C GLY A 48 4.11 18.73 -13.57
N PHE A 49 4.94 19.58 -12.99
CA PHE A 49 5.26 19.56 -11.57
C PHE A 49 4.41 20.56 -10.80
N VAL A 50 3.90 20.14 -9.66
CA VAL A 50 3.17 20.98 -8.71
C VAL A 50 3.66 20.72 -7.29
N ASN A 51 3.43 21.67 -6.39
CA ASN A 51 3.72 21.47 -4.97
C ASN A 51 2.65 20.57 -4.33
N LEU A 52 3.08 19.67 -3.46
CA LEU A 52 2.23 18.81 -2.65
C LEU A 52 2.58 18.96 -1.17
N TYR A 53 1.58 19.22 -0.33
CA TYR A 53 1.74 19.29 1.12
C TYR A 53 0.41 19.10 1.87
N LEU A 54 0.47 18.78 3.16
CA LEU A 54 -0.69 18.75 4.06
C LEU A 54 -0.88 20.13 4.72
N SER A 55 -2.13 20.48 4.98
CA SER A 55 -2.54 21.73 5.62
C SER A 55 -3.83 21.55 6.43
N PHE A 56 -4.08 22.44 7.39
CA PHE A 56 -5.38 22.55 8.07
C PHE A 56 -6.31 23.53 7.36
N ASP A 57 -5.77 24.59 6.76
CA ASP A 57 -6.51 25.70 6.15
C ASP A 57 -6.42 25.71 4.62
N GLY A 58 -5.63 24.81 4.03
CA GLY A 58 -5.37 24.74 2.60
C GLY A 58 -4.31 25.71 2.09
N HIS A 59 -3.66 26.47 2.97
CA HIS A 59 -2.71 27.52 2.60
C HIS A 59 -1.38 27.36 3.30
N LYS A 60 -1.39 27.10 4.61
CA LYS A 60 -0.17 26.96 5.40
C LYS A 60 0.29 25.50 5.43
N PRO A 61 1.50 25.17 4.94
CA PRO A 61 2.03 23.83 5.04
C PRO A 61 2.29 23.43 6.50
N ILE A 62 1.86 22.23 6.87
CA ILE A 62 2.21 21.58 8.14
C ILE A 62 3.10 20.34 7.93
N SER A 63 3.30 19.95 6.67
CA SER A 63 4.26 18.93 6.25
C SER A 63 5.39 19.57 5.45
N GLN A 64 6.37 18.75 5.08
CA GLN A 64 7.28 19.10 3.99
C GLN A 64 6.48 19.39 2.72
N VAL A 65 6.93 20.39 1.95
CA VAL A 65 6.48 20.67 0.59
C VAL A 65 7.34 19.86 -0.36
N VAL A 66 6.72 19.02 -1.18
CA VAL A 66 7.41 18.17 -2.16
C VAL A 66 6.91 18.47 -3.57
N ASN A 67 7.78 18.29 -4.57
CA ASN A 67 7.38 18.35 -5.97
C ASN A 67 6.66 17.05 -6.35
N PHE A 68 5.42 17.17 -6.81
CA PHE A 68 4.60 16.08 -7.31
C PHE A 68 4.45 16.22 -8.82
N GLU A 69 4.74 15.14 -9.55
CA GLU A 69 4.73 15.12 -11.01
C GLU A 69 3.44 14.47 -11.52
N TYR A 70 2.64 15.23 -12.26
CA TYR A 70 1.64 14.66 -13.14
C TYR A 70 2.31 14.26 -14.44
N ARG A 71 2.32 12.96 -14.73
CA ARG A 71 2.88 12.42 -15.97
C ARG A 71 1.78 12.23 -17.01
N THR A 72 2.13 12.47 -18.27
CA THR A 72 1.29 12.02 -19.39
C THR A 72 1.11 10.51 -19.28
N PRO A 73 -0.11 9.98 -19.41
CA PRO A 73 -0.30 8.54 -19.53
C PRO A 73 0.58 8.05 -20.68
N ILE A 74 1.43 7.05 -20.40
CA ILE A 74 2.20 6.44 -21.46
C ILE A 74 1.17 5.81 -22.40
N LEU A 75 1.12 6.27 -23.65
CA LEU A 75 0.44 5.53 -24.71
C LEU A 75 1.26 4.26 -24.90
N HIS A 76 0.96 3.23 -24.10
CA HIS A 76 1.65 1.95 -24.25
C HIS A 76 1.33 1.37 -25.61
N ASP A 77 2.38 1.04 -26.35
CA ASP A 77 2.31 -0.01 -27.35
C ASP A 77 1.67 -1.25 -26.68
N PRO A 78 0.59 -1.84 -27.24
CA PRO A 78 -0.07 -3.00 -26.67
C PRO A 78 0.90 -4.10 -26.20
N ALA A 79 2.02 -4.30 -26.90
CA ALA A 79 3.05 -5.28 -26.51
C ALA A 79 3.71 -4.97 -25.15
N ALA A 80 4.04 -3.69 -24.88
CA ALA A 80 4.65 -3.27 -23.62
C ALA A 80 3.69 -3.37 -22.43
N SER A 81 2.40 -3.10 -22.67
CA SER A 81 1.36 -3.23 -21.62
C SER A 81 1.13 -4.67 -21.17
N MET A 82 1.30 -5.63 -22.09
CA MET A 82 1.20 -7.05 -21.77
C MET A 82 2.37 -7.50 -20.90
N GLU A 83 3.60 -7.11 -21.26
CA GLU A 83 4.81 -7.43 -20.46
C GLU A 83 4.71 -6.88 -19.02
N GLU A 84 4.23 -5.65 -18.86
CA GLU A 84 4.05 -5.04 -17.54
C GLU A 84 3.03 -5.79 -16.69
N SER A 85 1.91 -6.21 -17.29
CA SER A 85 0.88 -7.03 -16.64
C SER A 85 1.42 -8.41 -16.22
N TYR A 86 2.18 -9.08 -17.08
CA TYR A 86 2.84 -10.34 -16.75
C TYR A 86 3.81 -10.19 -15.58
N ASN A 87 4.59 -9.11 -15.56
CA ASN A 87 5.52 -8.80 -14.47
C ASN A 87 4.79 -8.61 -13.13
N TRP A 88 3.66 -7.88 -13.13
CA TRP A 88 2.84 -7.72 -11.93
C TRP A 88 2.24 -9.02 -11.39
N ILE A 89 1.78 -9.91 -12.29
CA ILE A 89 1.26 -11.23 -11.90
C ILE A 89 2.38 -12.07 -11.30
N GLU A 90 3.56 -12.11 -11.94
CA GLU A 90 4.73 -12.84 -11.48
C GLU A 90 5.18 -12.34 -10.10
N PHE A 91 5.32 -11.03 -9.92
CA PHE A 91 5.67 -10.43 -8.63
C PHE A 91 4.67 -10.81 -7.52
N ARG A 92 3.37 -10.81 -7.83
CA ARG A 92 2.33 -11.23 -6.88
C ARG A 92 2.44 -12.71 -6.52
N LEU A 93 2.76 -13.58 -7.48
CA LEU A 93 2.99 -15.00 -7.25
C LEU A 93 4.23 -15.23 -6.38
N GLN A 94 5.32 -14.51 -6.66
CA GLN A 94 6.54 -14.55 -5.85
C GLN A 94 6.29 -14.13 -4.40
N MET A 95 5.54 -13.06 -4.18
CA MET A 95 5.16 -12.61 -2.82
C MET A 95 4.29 -13.64 -2.09
N ARG A 96 3.35 -14.28 -2.80
CA ARG A 96 2.54 -15.35 -2.22
C ARG A 96 3.37 -16.58 -1.88
N LEU A 97 4.29 -16.96 -2.76
CA LEU A 97 5.20 -18.08 -2.54
C LEU A 97 6.15 -17.78 -1.39
N SER A 98 6.73 -16.58 -1.31
CA SER A 98 7.59 -16.18 -0.20
C SER A 98 6.83 -16.23 1.11
N ASN A 99 5.58 -15.76 1.14
CA ASN A 99 4.74 -15.91 2.31
C ASN A 99 4.54 -17.40 2.65
N LEU A 100 4.19 -18.26 1.69
CA LEU A 100 4.01 -19.69 1.97
C LEU A 100 5.27 -20.38 2.51
N LEU A 101 6.45 -20.06 1.96
CA LEU A 101 7.72 -20.68 2.33
C LEU A 101 8.27 -20.15 3.65
N PHE A 102 8.09 -18.87 3.92
CA PHE A 102 8.78 -18.18 5.03
C PHE A 102 7.84 -17.73 6.15
N THR A 103 6.51 -17.80 5.99
CA THR A 103 5.61 -17.70 7.14
C THR A 103 5.65 -19.01 7.92
N THR A 104 6.35 -18.98 9.05
CA THR A 104 6.28 -20.05 10.03
C THR A 104 4.85 -20.13 10.54
N PRO A 105 4.18 -21.29 10.42
CA PRO A 105 2.92 -21.46 11.10
C PRO A 105 3.15 -21.44 12.61
N LYS A 106 2.25 -20.79 13.36
CA LYS A 106 1.99 -21.22 14.72
C LYS A 106 1.38 -22.62 14.61
N THR A 107 2.24 -23.65 14.66
CA THR A 107 1.90 -25.09 14.63
C THR A 107 1.02 -25.54 13.45
N ILE A 108 1.65 -25.83 12.29
CA ILE A 108 1.07 -26.78 11.33
C ILE A 108 1.71 -28.13 11.62
N ASP A 109 1.00 -28.94 12.41
CA ASP A 109 1.37 -30.30 12.80
C ASP A 109 0.97 -31.26 11.65
N VAL A 110 1.66 -31.17 10.50
CA VAL A 110 1.29 -31.92 9.27
C VAL A 110 1.97 -33.28 9.16
N PHE A 111 2.90 -33.63 10.04
CA PHE A 111 3.51 -34.96 10.05
C PHE A 111 3.54 -35.58 11.45
N SER A 112 2.37 -35.99 11.93
CA SER A 112 2.27 -37.10 12.89
C SER A 112 1.13 -38.04 12.50
N SER A 113 1.12 -38.54 11.26
CA SER A 113 0.45 -39.80 10.96
C SER A 113 1.28 -40.94 11.54
N LYS A 114 1.07 -41.26 12.82
CA LYS A 114 1.50 -42.55 13.35
C LYS A 114 0.68 -43.63 12.64
N VAL A 115 1.27 -44.28 11.65
CA VAL A 115 0.73 -45.54 11.11
C VAL A 115 0.79 -46.56 12.24
N SER A 116 -0.39 -47.00 12.72
CA SER A 116 -0.50 -48.06 13.71
C SER A 116 -0.25 -49.42 13.03
N PRO A 117 0.73 -50.24 13.50
CA PRO A 117 1.03 -51.52 12.90
C PRO A 117 0.14 -52.62 13.49
N THR A 118 -1.16 -52.64 13.17
CA THR A 118 -2.01 -53.80 13.49
C THR A 118 -3.14 -53.95 12.48
N ALA A 119 -2.85 -54.57 11.33
CA ALA A 119 -3.83 -55.28 10.50
C ALA A 119 -3.09 -56.21 9.51
N LEU A 120 -2.35 -57.18 10.04
CA LEU A 120 -1.77 -58.25 9.25
C LEU A 120 -1.83 -59.55 10.04
N LYS A 121 -3.04 -60.03 10.34
CA LYS A 121 -3.29 -61.44 10.64
C LYS A 121 -4.72 -61.84 10.24
N GLU A 122 -4.77 -62.97 9.55
CA GLU A 122 -5.91 -63.86 9.29
C GLU A 122 -6.81 -63.54 8.09
N THR A 123 -6.42 -64.11 6.94
CA THR A 123 -7.39 -64.81 6.08
C THR A 123 -7.02 -66.29 6.10
N LYS A 124 -7.94 -67.11 6.63
CA LYS A 124 -7.95 -68.57 6.49
C LYS A 124 -8.65 -68.94 5.18
#